data_AF-A0A8T7EP06-F1
#
_entry.id   AF-A0A8T7EP06-F1
#
_cell.length_a   1.000
_cell.length_b   1.000
_cell.length_c   1.000
_cell.angle_alpha   90.00
_cell.angle_beta   90.00
_cell.angle_gamma   90.00
#
_symmetry.space_group_name_H-M   'P 1'
#
loop_
_entity.id
_entity.type
_entity.pdbx_description
1 polymer ?
#
loop_
_entity_poly.entity_id
_entity_poly.type
_entity_poly.pdbx_seq_one_letter_code
_entity_poly.pdbx_strand_id
1 'polypeptide(L)'
;MQSALEHGVFAAYAEDDRDGRVAKHVTASADLLIDALFGIGVRLPLRDTAQRTLRHVRQALTERTSARRANLSIDPTAPAQVMRPTVRVLAVDCPSGVDALTGECDAVTLTADETMTFIGAKPGLLTRDAVRKAGSLTIVPLNLPDSVKPSVFASGTLLDNETVRNLLPARPSDSHKGTYGRVLVIAGSERFSGAAGLAALGAYRIGAGLVEIAAPAPVARSLQGGLLEPIWLPLGDDPLDDTLRNSIAASDVVLIGPGMGGSALAVDRTLAVLSHVRETYPALPLVLDADALNALAGVGAWANLLPKHAVITPHPGEMARLLGVTTPDIQRDRFTSASNAAESGAVCVLKGAHTLIAAANKPVRVSPFKTDALAKAGTGDVLAGAIAGLIAQGLAGIDAASAAVYIHALAGTLATRHVGAAAGVMAADVAGALPAALGQIRAG
;
A
#
# COMPACT_ATOMS: atom_id res chain seq x y z
N MET A 1 25.66 12.07 -28.84
CA MET A 1 26.00 11.08 -29.89
C MET A 1 27.36 11.34 -30.52
N GLN A 2 27.64 12.55 -31.00
CA GLN A 2 28.96 12.91 -31.53
C GLN A 2 30.11 12.61 -30.56
N SER A 3 29.96 13.00 -29.29
CA SER A 3 30.90 12.62 -28.23
C SER A 3 31.05 11.09 -28.04
N ALA A 4 30.00 10.29 -28.21
CA ALA A 4 30.11 8.84 -28.10
C ALA A 4 30.90 8.23 -29.27
N LEU A 5 30.64 8.72 -30.49
CA LEU A 5 31.39 8.34 -31.70
C LEU A 5 32.87 8.72 -31.60
N GLU A 6 33.18 9.91 -31.08
CA GLU A 6 34.56 10.38 -30.85
C GLU A 6 35.33 9.48 -29.87
N HIS A 7 34.64 8.79 -28.97
CA HIS A 7 35.22 7.83 -28.03
C HIS A 7 35.14 6.37 -28.52
N GLY A 8 34.84 6.15 -29.80
CA GLY A 8 34.81 4.81 -30.41
C GLY A 8 33.61 3.96 -30.00
N VAL A 9 32.55 4.56 -29.44
CA VAL A 9 31.32 3.85 -29.10
C VAL A 9 30.53 3.59 -30.38
N PHE A 10 30.17 2.32 -30.62
CA PHE A 10 29.29 1.94 -31.72
C PHE A 10 27.94 2.66 -31.58
N ALA A 11 27.49 3.31 -32.65
CA ALA A 11 26.18 3.93 -32.71
C ALA A 11 25.46 3.50 -34.00
N ALA A 12 24.15 3.29 -33.90
CA ALA A 12 23.28 3.00 -35.02
C ALA A 12 22.01 3.86 -34.91
N TYR A 13 21.48 4.25 -36.07
CA TYR A 13 20.26 5.06 -36.17
C TYR A 13 19.05 4.16 -36.44
N ALA A 14 17.94 4.45 -35.78
CA ALA A 14 16.74 3.62 -35.88
C ALA A 14 16.01 3.76 -37.23
N GLU A 15 16.31 4.82 -37.98
CA GLU A 15 15.88 5.06 -39.35
C GLU A 15 16.52 4.06 -40.33
N ASP A 16 17.75 3.65 -40.04
CA ASP A 16 18.55 2.72 -40.86
C ASP A 16 18.32 1.25 -40.46
N ASP A 17 17.92 0.98 -39.21
CA ASP A 17 17.63 -0.37 -38.70
C ASP A 17 16.14 -0.73 -38.78
N ARG A 18 15.54 -0.64 -39.97
CA ARG A 18 14.08 -0.83 -40.15
C ARG A 18 13.57 -2.21 -39.74
N ASP A 19 14.39 -3.25 -39.92
CA ASP A 19 14.07 -4.63 -39.52
C ASP A 19 14.41 -4.93 -38.05
N GLY A 20 15.05 -3.98 -37.35
CA GLY A 20 15.51 -4.13 -35.98
C GLY A 20 16.66 -5.13 -35.81
N ARG A 21 17.43 -5.42 -36.87
CA ARG A 21 18.52 -6.41 -36.81
C ARG A 21 19.62 -5.95 -35.86
N VAL A 22 20.02 -4.69 -35.96
CA VAL A 22 21.04 -4.12 -35.09
C VAL A 22 20.52 -4.06 -33.66
N ALA A 23 19.32 -3.50 -33.45
CA ALA A 23 18.67 -3.39 -32.13
C ALA A 23 18.54 -4.76 -31.44
N LYS A 24 18.09 -5.79 -32.16
CA LYS A 24 17.98 -7.15 -31.62
C LYS A 24 19.35 -7.73 -31.29
N HIS A 25 20.34 -7.56 -32.17
CA HIS A 25 21.68 -8.09 -31.94
C HIS A 25 22.36 -7.46 -30.73
N VAL A 26 22.35 -6.13 -30.61
CA VAL A 26 22.95 -5.42 -29.46
C VAL A 26 22.21 -5.73 -28.16
N THR A 27 20.87 -5.86 -28.21
CA THR A 27 20.09 -6.27 -27.03
C THR A 27 20.42 -7.71 -26.61
N ALA A 28 20.59 -8.61 -27.58
CA ALA A 28 20.93 -10.01 -27.31
C ALA A 28 22.33 -10.19 -26.72
N SER A 29 23.27 -9.27 -26.97
CA SER A 29 24.63 -9.31 -26.43
C SER A 29 24.85 -8.45 -25.17
N ALA A 30 23.92 -7.55 -24.84
CA ALA A 30 24.05 -6.65 -23.69
C ALA A 30 23.94 -7.36 -22.33
N ASP A 31 24.56 -6.78 -21.30
CA ASP A 31 24.32 -7.13 -19.89
C ASP A 31 23.41 -6.10 -19.19
N LEU A 32 23.47 -4.84 -19.64
CA LEU A 32 22.66 -3.72 -19.17
C LEU A 32 22.08 -2.99 -20.38
N LEU A 33 20.77 -2.77 -20.36
CA LEU A 33 20.04 -1.92 -21.30
C LEU A 33 19.59 -0.67 -20.57
N ILE A 34 20.02 0.49 -21.05
CA ILE A 34 19.60 1.80 -20.52
C ILE A 34 18.52 2.36 -21.44
N ASP A 35 17.30 2.41 -20.94
CA ASP A 35 16.17 3.06 -21.58
C ASP A 35 16.18 4.55 -21.23
N ALA A 36 16.68 5.37 -22.15
CA ALA A 36 16.69 6.83 -22.05
C ALA A 36 16.05 7.47 -23.29
N LEU A 37 15.09 6.78 -23.93
CA LEU A 37 14.47 7.24 -25.17
C LEU A 37 13.44 8.35 -24.91
N PHE A 38 12.59 8.20 -23.88
CA PHE A 38 11.64 9.23 -23.46
C PHE A 38 11.50 9.30 -21.93
N GLY A 39 11.37 10.52 -21.40
CA GLY A 39 10.95 10.79 -20.01
C GLY A 39 9.54 11.37 -19.95
N ILE A 40 9.31 12.36 -19.10
CA ILE A 40 8.00 13.02 -18.91
C ILE A 40 7.36 13.65 -20.17
N GLY A 41 8.12 13.88 -21.25
CA GLY A 41 7.64 14.52 -22.48
C GLY A 41 6.93 13.59 -23.47
N VAL A 42 6.80 12.30 -23.16
CA VAL A 42 6.20 11.30 -24.05
C VAL A 42 4.71 11.60 -24.31
N ARG A 43 4.22 11.24 -25.50
CA ARG A 43 2.79 11.24 -25.82
C ARG A 43 2.38 9.87 -26.34
N LEU A 44 1.30 9.33 -25.80
CA LEU A 44 0.78 8.01 -26.16
C LEU A 44 -0.34 8.11 -27.22
N PRO A 45 -0.51 7.09 -28.08
CA PRO A 45 0.40 5.95 -28.26
C PRO A 45 1.70 6.38 -28.94
N LEU A 46 2.77 5.61 -28.71
CA LEU A 46 4.04 5.79 -29.41
C LEU A 46 3.84 5.54 -30.91
N ARG A 47 4.52 6.33 -31.75
CA ARG A 47 4.40 6.25 -33.21
C ARG A 47 5.74 5.93 -33.88
N ASP A 48 5.64 5.48 -35.12
CA ASP A 48 6.74 5.40 -36.08
C ASP A 48 7.97 4.64 -35.57
N THR A 49 9.13 5.27 -35.65
CA THR A 49 10.43 4.69 -35.34
C THR A 49 10.56 4.29 -33.88
N ALA A 50 10.06 5.11 -32.94
CA ALA A 50 10.10 4.80 -31.52
C ALA A 50 9.36 3.51 -31.16
N GLN A 51 8.12 3.39 -31.64
CA GLN A 51 7.30 2.20 -31.36
C GLN A 51 7.94 0.94 -31.97
N ARG A 52 8.49 1.06 -33.19
CA ARG A 52 9.17 -0.04 -33.87
C ARG A 52 10.44 -0.48 -33.13
N THR A 53 11.29 0.46 -32.73
CA THR A 53 12.52 0.16 -31.98
C THR A 53 12.22 -0.55 -30.67
N LEU A 54 11.31 -0.02 -29.84
CA LEU A 54 10.95 -0.68 -28.57
C LEU A 54 10.33 -2.06 -28.78
N ARG A 55 9.55 -2.25 -29.85
CA ARG A 55 9.01 -3.57 -30.21
C ARG A 55 10.13 -4.59 -30.50
N HIS A 56 11.16 -4.20 -31.25
CA HIS A 56 12.30 -5.05 -31.57
C HIS A 56 13.15 -5.38 -30.34
N VAL A 57 13.42 -4.38 -29.50
CA VAL A 57 14.12 -4.57 -28.21
C VAL A 57 13.34 -5.52 -27.31
N ARG A 58 12.03 -5.30 -27.15
CA ARG A 58 11.16 -6.18 -26.35
C ARG A 58 11.15 -7.61 -26.87
N GLN A 59 11.10 -7.78 -28.20
CA GLN A 59 11.15 -9.10 -28.82
C GLN A 59 12.47 -9.81 -28.47
N ALA A 60 13.61 -9.14 -28.61
CA ALA A 60 14.91 -9.71 -28.28
C ALA A 60 15.04 -10.11 -26.79
N LEU A 61 14.52 -9.29 -25.88
CA LEU A 61 14.50 -9.61 -24.44
C LEU A 61 13.66 -10.86 -24.14
N THR A 62 12.49 -10.99 -24.78
CA THR A 62 11.63 -12.17 -24.64
C THR A 62 12.28 -13.43 -25.21
N GLU A 63 12.87 -13.34 -26.41
CA GLU A 63 13.55 -14.46 -27.07
C GLU A 63 14.72 -14.99 -26.25
N ARG A 64 15.55 -14.10 -25.68
CA ARG A 64 16.67 -14.45 -24.80
C ARG A 64 16.19 -15.17 -23.54
N THR A 65 15.06 -14.76 -22.97
CA THR A 65 14.46 -15.41 -21.79
C THR A 65 13.95 -16.81 -22.12
N SER A 66 13.31 -16.99 -23.27
CA SER A 66 12.78 -18.29 -23.72
C SER A 66 13.89 -19.29 -24.08
N ALA A 67 14.92 -18.87 -24.80
CA ALA A 67 16.06 -19.71 -25.16
C ALA A 67 16.80 -20.26 -23.92
N ARG A 68 16.82 -19.51 -22.81
CA ARG A 68 17.38 -19.94 -21.51
C ARG A 68 16.67 -21.17 -20.94
N ARG A 69 15.34 -21.27 -21.09
CA ARG A 69 14.54 -22.36 -20.50
C ARG A 69 14.78 -23.71 -21.19
N ALA A 70 15.27 -23.71 -22.43
CA ALA A 70 15.42 -24.92 -23.24
C ALA A 70 16.69 -25.73 -22.93
N ASN A 71 17.72 -25.15 -22.28
CA ASN A 71 19.05 -25.77 -22.15
C ASN A 71 19.48 -26.09 -20.70
N LEU A 72 18.55 -26.41 -19.79
CA LEU A 72 18.87 -26.63 -18.37
C LEU A 72 19.06 -28.11 -18.01
N SER A 73 20.25 -28.45 -17.49
CA SER A 73 20.47 -29.60 -16.61
C SER A 73 19.92 -29.25 -15.22
N ILE A 74 19.08 -30.12 -14.66
CA ILE A 74 18.36 -29.89 -13.40
C ILE A 74 19.07 -30.66 -12.28
N ASP A 75 19.77 -29.94 -11.41
CA ASP A 75 20.04 -30.42 -10.06
C ASP A 75 18.85 -29.97 -9.17
N PRO A 76 18.09 -30.91 -8.57
CA PRO A 76 16.89 -30.60 -7.78
C PRO A 76 17.20 -29.95 -6.43
N THR A 77 18.48 -29.86 -6.05
CA THR A 77 18.96 -29.31 -4.77
C THR A 77 19.90 -28.11 -4.92
N ALA A 78 20.47 -27.90 -6.10
CA ALA A 78 21.27 -26.72 -6.42
C ALA A 78 20.89 -26.18 -7.81
N PRO A 79 20.14 -25.08 -7.93
CA PRO A 79 19.84 -24.51 -9.23
C PRO A 79 21.15 -24.11 -9.94
N ALA A 80 21.34 -24.63 -11.15
CA ALA A 80 22.55 -24.61 -11.96
C ALA A 80 23.44 -23.35 -11.83
N GLN A 81 24.72 -23.56 -11.50
CA GLN A 81 25.77 -22.55 -11.62
C GLN A 81 26.13 -22.30 -13.09
N VAL A 82 26.44 -21.02 -13.39
CA VAL A 82 26.73 -20.41 -14.71
C VAL A 82 25.50 -20.07 -15.55
N MET A 83 24.64 -19.21 -15.00
CA MET A 83 23.72 -18.41 -15.80
C MET A 83 24.41 -17.10 -16.21
N ARG A 84 24.48 -16.79 -17.51
CA ARG A 84 24.67 -15.38 -17.90
C ARG A 84 23.50 -14.59 -17.30
N PRO A 85 23.75 -13.44 -16.65
CA PRO A 85 22.67 -12.64 -16.08
C PRO A 85 21.64 -12.27 -17.18
N THR A 86 20.37 -12.21 -16.79
CA THR A 86 19.33 -11.57 -17.59
C THR A 86 19.76 -10.13 -17.88
N VAL A 87 19.47 -9.62 -19.09
CA VAL A 87 19.74 -8.21 -19.40
C VAL A 87 19.02 -7.37 -18.37
N ARG A 88 19.77 -6.60 -17.58
CA ARG A 88 19.17 -5.66 -16.64
C ARG A 88 18.65 -4.47 -17.43
N VAL A 89 17.42 -4.04 -17.20
CA VAL A 89 16.82 -2.86 -17.86
C VAL A 89 16.73 -1.73 -16.85
N LEU A 90 17.45 -0.64 -17.11
CA LEU A 90 17.41 0.59 -16.33
C LEU A 90 16.70 1.68 -17.12
N ALA A 91 15.58 2.19 -16.62
CA ALA A 91 14.91 3.34 -17.20
C ALA A 91 15.40 4.65 -16.58
N VAL A 92 15.62 5.65 -17.42
CA VAL A 92 16.02 7.00 -17.02
C VAL A 92 14.79 7.91 -17.09
N ASP A 93 14.50 8.58 -15.99
CA ASP A 93 13.30 9.38 -15.71
C ASP A 93 11.99 8.57 -15.62
N CYS A 94 11.60 7.92 -16.71
CA CYS A 94 10.42 7.04 -16.84
C CYS A 94 10.74 5.93 -17.85
N PRO A 95 10.15 4.72 -17.74
CA PRO A 95 10.21 3.75 -18.83
C PRO A 95 9.57 4.34 -20.09
N SER A 96 10.25 4.22 -21.23
CA SER A 96 9.80 4.79 -22.49
C SER A 96 8.49 4.16 -22.93
N GLY A 97 7.47 5.01 -23.08
CA GLY A 97 6.09 4.58 -23.34
C GLY A 97 5.19 4.63 -22.11
N VAL A 98 5.67 5.11 -20.96
CA VAL A 98 4.84 5.41 -19.78
C VAL A 98 4.45 6.88 -19.74
N ASP A 99 3.16 7.17 -19.66
CA ASP A 99 2.67 8.49 -19.29
C ASP A 99 2.97 8.74 -17.80
N ALA A 100 3.84 9.72 -17.54
CA ALA A 100 4.34 10.01 -16.20
C ALA A 100 3.26 10.59 -15.26
N LEU A 101 2.14 11.08 -15.78
CA LEU A 101 1.04 11.60 -14.98
C LEU A 101 0.01 10.50 -14.68
N THR A 102 -0.42 9.76 -15.70
CA THR A 102 -1.55 8.83 -15.61
C THR A 102 -1.14 7.40 -15.31
N GLY A 103 0.09 7.01 -15.65
CA GLY A 103 0.58 5.63 -15.55
C GLY A 103 0.10 4.72 -16.68
N GLU A 104 -0.55 5.28 -17.71
CA GLU A 104 -0.84 4.57 -18.94
C GLU A 104 0.45 4.15 -19.64
N CYS A 105 0.45 2.97 -20.25
CA CYS A 105 1.61 2.40 -20.92
C CYS A 105 1.26 2.09 -22.36
N ASP A 106 2.15 2.43 -23.30
CA ASP A 106 2.07 1.88 -24.66
C ASP A 106 2.25 0.35 -24.60
N ALA A 107 1.59 -0.35 -25.52
CA ALA A 107 1.71 -1.79 -25.65
C ALA A 107 3.16 -2.26 -25.83
N VAL A 108 4.09 -1.44 -26.35
CA VAL A 108 5.51 -1.81 -26.54
C VAL A 108 6.43 -1.42 -25.37
N THR A 109 5.91 -0.79 -24.32
CA THR A 109 6.68 -0.33 -23.15
C THR A 109 7.46 -1.49 -22.51
N LEU A 110 8.78 -1.27 -22.32
CA LEU A 110 9.67 -2.23 -21.67
C LEU A 110 9.35 -2.34 -20.17
N THR A 111 9.61 -3.51 -19.60
CA THR A 111 9.61 -3.66 -18.14
C THR A 111 11.03 -3.39 -17.66
N ALA A 112 11.21 -2.32 -16.88
CA ALA A 112 12.47 -2.00 -16.23
C ALA A 112 12.64 -2.82 -14.95
N ASP A 113 13.88 -3.20 -14.64
CA ASP A 113 14.26 -3.71 -13.32
C ASP A 113 14.38 -2.56 -12.32
N GLU A 114 14.80 -1.38 -12.79
CA GLU A 114 14.91 -0.15 -12.01
C GLU A 114 14.57 1.07 -12.88
N THR A 115 13.91 2.07 -12.29
CA THR A 115 13.73 3.40 -12.88
C THR A 115 14.38 4.43 -11.98
N MET A 116 15.36 5.17 -12.53
CA MET A 116 15.96 6.33 -11.88
C MET A 116 15.19 7.58 -12.30
N THR A 117 14.40 8.13 -11.39
CA THR A 117 13.59 9.33 -11.66
C THR A 117 14.15 10.53 -10.92
N PHE A 118 14.00 11.73 -11.49
CA PHE A 118 14.65 12.93 -10.97
C PHE A 118 13.71 13.83 -10.15
N ILE A 119 14.24 14.45 -9.10
CA ILE A 119 13.60 15.48 -8.24
C ILE A 119 12.46 14.92 -7.37
N GLY A 120 11.57 14.09 -7.92
CA GLY A 120 10.47 13.47 -7.23
C GLY A 120 9.88 12.32 -8.04
N ALA A 121 9.14 11.44 -7.35
CA ALA A 121 8.42 10.37 -8.03
C ALA A 121 7.27 10.95 -8.85
N LYS A 122 7.18 10.51 -10.12
CA LYS A 122 6.07 10.88 -10.99
C LYS A 122 4.85 10.00 -10.65
N PRO A 123 3.64 10.58 -10.51
CA PRO A 123 2.47 9.85 -10.03
C PRO A 123 2.11 8.66 -10.92
N GLY A 124 2.34 8.76 -12.24
CA GLY A 124 2.14 7.68 -13.19
C GLY A 124 2.98 6.44 -12.88
N LEU A 125 4.20 6.60 -12.34
CA LEU A 125 5.06 5.47 -11.95
C LEU A 125 4.54 4.68 -10.74
N LEU A 126 3.57 5.25 -10.00
CA LEU A 126 3.02 4.70 -8.76
C LEU A 126 1.62 4.11 -8.95
N THR A 127 1.08 4.12 -10.18
CA THR A 127 -0.28 3.65 -10.46
C THR A 127 -0.38 2.87 -11.78
N ARG A 128 -1.56 2.28 -12.03
CA ARG A 128 -1.90 1.47 -13.21
C ARG A 128 -0.84 0.41 -13.55
N ASP A 129 -0.61 0.21 -14.85
CA ASP A 129 0.34 -0.78 -15.38
C ASP A 129 1.79 -0.35 -15.18
N ALA A 130 2.05 0.96 -15.08
CA ALA A 130 3.37 1.50 -14.86
C ALA A 130 4.02 1.01 -13.57
N VAL A 131 3.26 0.70 -12.51
CA VAL A 131 3.78 0.05 -11.28
C VAL A 131 4.56 -1.24 -11.60
N ARG A 132 4.08 -2.03 -12.56
CA ARG A 132 4.74 -3.27 -12.98
C ARG A 132 5.87 -3.02 -13.98
N LYS A 133 5.85 -1.89 -14.70
CA LYS A 133 6.84 -1.54 -15.71
C LYS A 133 8.05 -0.78 -15.15
N ALA A 134 7.90 -0.10 -14.03
CA ALA A 134 8.94 0.78 -13.51
C ALA A 134 10.02 0.10 -12.65
N GLY A 135 9.87 -1.19 -12.31
CA GLY A 135 10.86 -1.87 -11.46
C GLY A 135 11.01 -1.22 -10.07
N SER A 136 12.19 -1.30 -9.45
CA SER A 136 12.48 -0.48 -8.27
C SER A 136 12.58 1.00 -8.65
N LEU A 137 12.08 1.90 -7.80
CA LEU A 137 12.17 3.34 -8.04
C LEU A 137 13.29 3.95 -7.22
N THR A 138 14.21 4.63 -7.90
CA THR A 138 15.28 5.41 -7.28
C THR A 138 15.04 6.88 -7.60
N ILE A 139 14.86 7.71 -6.57
CA ILE A 139 14.66 9.16 -6.75
C ILE A 139 16.01 9.85 -6.61
N VAL A 140 16.52 10.38 -7.72
CA VAL A 140 17.81 11.07 -7.80
C VAL A 140 17.58 12.57 -7.61
N PRO A 141 18.20 13.21 -6.60
CA PRO A 141 18.15 14.65 -6.47
C PRO A 141 18.94 15.31 -7.61
N LEU A 142 18.49 16.49 -8.02
CA LEU A 142 19.26 17.36 -8.90
C LEU A 142 19.67 18.61 -8.12
N ASN A 143 20.81 19.19 -8.47
CA ASN A 143 21.26 20.47 -7.90
C ASN A 143 20.37 21.59 -8.45
N LEU A 144 19.20 21.76 -7.84
CA LEU A 144 18.28 22.86 -8.11
C LEU A 144 18.72 24.08 -7.29
N PRO A 145 18.57 25.31 -7.84
CA PRO A 145 18.71 26.51 -7.04
C PRO A 145 17.71 26.50 -5.87
N ASP A 146 18.11 27.03 -4.70
CA ASP A 146 17.23 27.08 -3.50
C ASP A 146 15.90 27.81 -3.71
N SER A 147 15.83 28.66 -4.74
CA SER A 147 14.60 29.35 -5.16
C SER A 147 13.57 28.41 -5.79
N VAL A 148 14.00 27.25 -6.31
CA VAL A 148 13.12 26.24 -6.89
C VAL A 148 12.81 25.21 -5.83
N LYS A 149 11.60 25.28 -5.26
CA LYS A 149 11.08 24.28 -4.33
C LYS A 149 10.17 23.31 -5.07
N PRO A 150 10.59 22.06 -5.34
CA PRO A 150 9.77 21.08 -6.05
C PRO A 150 8.42 20.81 -5.39
N SER A 151 8.35 20.96 -4.07
CA SER A 151 7.13 20.80 -3.28
C SER A 151 6.00 21.74 -3.69
N VAL A 152 6.29 22.89 -4.29
CA VAL A 152 5.27 23.83 -4.81
C VAL A 152 4.52 23.25 -6.00
N PHE A 153 5.15 22.34 -6.75
CA PHE A 153 4.58 21.69 -7.93
C PHE A 153 4.07 20.27 -7.64
N ALA A 154 4.19 19.81 -6.40
CA ALA A 154 3.85 18.45 -6.03
C ALA A 154 2.32 18.28 -5.93
N SER A 155 1.78 17.27 -6.62
CA SER A 155 0.38 16.87 -6.53
C SER A 155 0.09 15.94 -5.35
N GLY A 156 1.13 15.52 -4.62
CA GLY A 156 1.05 14.58 -3.51
C GLY A 156 2.38 14.48 -2.76
N THR A 157 2.43 13.59 -1.77
CA THR A 157 3.62 13.34 -0.96
C THR A 157 3.96 11.86 -0.97
N LEU A 158 5.13 11.49 -1.47
CA LEU A 158 5.65 10.14 -1.29
C LEU A 158 6.22 10.04 0.13
N LEU A 159 5.75 9.06 0.91
CA LEU A 159 6.22 8.87 2.27
C LEU A 159 7.64 8.30 2.26
N ASP A 160 8.47 8.80 3.16
CA ASP A 160 9.79 8.27 3.45
C ASP A 160 9.99 8.04 4.96
N ASN A 161 11.16 7.52 5.32
CA ASN A 161 11.48 7.20 6.70
C ASN A 161 11.43 8.45 7.60
N GLU A 162 11.98 9.57 7.12
CA GLU A 162 12.06 10.82 7.87
C GLU A 162 10.68 11.42 8.14
N THR A 163 9.84 11.48 7.12
CA THR A 163 8.45 11.92 7.24
C THR A 163 7.73 11.09 8.30
N VAL A 164 7.83 9.77 8.23
CA VAL A 164 7.13 8.89 9.18
C VAL A 164 7.69 9.01 10.59
N ARG A 165 9.02 9.11 10.75
CA ARG A 165 9.65 9.34 12.06
C ARG A 165 9.12 10.61 12.72
N ASN A 166 9.00 11.69 11.96
CA ASN A 166 8.51 12.98 12.46
C ASN A 166 7.01 12.95 12.83
N LEU A 167 6.24 11.98 12.31
CA LEU A 167 4.85 11.76 12.70
C LEU A 167 4.72 10.94 13.99
N LEU A 168 5.69 10.09 14.31
CA LEU A 168 5.55 9.14 15.41
C LEU A 168 5.48 9.84 16.77
N PRO A 169 4.57 9.38 17.68
CA PRO A 169 4.44 9.99 18.98
C PRO A 169 5.70 9.73 19.83
N ALA A 170 6.00 10.65 20.73
CA ALA A 170 7.03 10.45 21.74
C ALA A 170 6.63 9.33 22.71
N ARG A 171 7.61 8.64 23.31
CA ARG A 171 7.38 7.64 24.37
C ARG A 171 8.17 7.99 25.62
N PRO A 172 7.63 8.86 26.50
CA PRO A 172 8.29 9.25 27.74
C PRO A 172 8.53 8.03 28.64
N SER A 173 9.67 7.99 29.33
CA SER A 173 9.97 6.94 30.30
C SER A 173 9.06 6.98 31.53
N ASP A 174 8.59 8.17 31.91
CA ASP A 174 7.59 8.38 32.95
C ASP A 174 6.18 8.40 32.32
N SER A 175 5.67 7.22 31.97
CA SER A 175 4.36 7.04 31.35
C SER A 175 3.66 5.79 31.88
N HIS A 176 2.34 5.72 31.67
CA HIS A 176 1.53 4.55 32.05
C HIS A 176 0.68 4.09 30.87
N LYS A 177 -0.01 2.96 30.99
CA LYS A 177 -0.88 2.41 29.93
C LYS A 177 -1.89 3.43 29.38
N GLY A 178 -2.51 4.25 30.25
CA GLY A 178 -3.43 5.32 29.82
C GLY A 178 -2.79 6.44 28.98
N THR A 179 -1.46 6.63 29.02
CA THR A 179 -0.76 7.63 28.21
C THR A 179 -0.83 7.30 26.71
N TYR A 180 -1.01 6.02 26.38
CA TYR A 180 -1.01 5.50 25.01
C TYR A 180 -2.41 5.11 24.51
N GLY A 181 -3.43 5.60 25.22
CA GLY A 181 -4.84 5.47 24.90
C GLY A 181 -5.39 4.04 24.92
N ARG A 182 -6.70 3.96 24.70
CA ARG A 182 -7.51 2.74 24.66
C ARG A 182 -8.15 2.56 23.30
N VAL A 183 -7.91 1.40 22.70
CA VAL A 183 -8.52 0.94 21.45
C VAL A 183 -9.63 -0.05 21.77
N LEU A 184 -10.85 0.19 21.28
CA LEU A 184 -11.90 -0.81 21.23
C LEU A 184 -11.95 -1.44 19.83
N VAL A 185 -11.84 -2.77 19.76
CA VAL A 185 -11.91 -3.55 18.51
C VAL A 185 -13.22 -4.32 18.47
N ILE A 186 -14.17 -3.89 17.66
CA ILE A 186 -15.44 -4.56 17.40
C ILE A 186 -15.28 -5.42 16.14
N ALA A 187 -15.01 -6.71 16.34
CA ALA A 187 -14.53 -7.57 15.28
C ALA A 187 -14.86 -9.05 15.52
N GLY A 188 -14.71 -9.83 14.45
CA GLY A 188 -14.78 -11.28 14.47
C GLY A 188 -16.20 -11.84 14.36
N SER A 189 -16.23 -13.08 13.90
CA SER A 189 -17.40 -13.93 13.75
C SER A 189 -16.94 -15.38 13.84
N GLU A 190 -17.86 -16.33 13.90
CA GLU A 190 -17.50 -17.76 13.95
C GLU A 190 -16.59 -18.19 12.79
N ARG A 191 -16.78 -17.62 11.60
CA ARG A 191 -15.97 -17.95 10.41
C ARG A 191 -14.64 -17.20 10.35
N PHE A 192 -14.59 -16.00 10.94
CA PHE A 192 -13.45 -15.09 10.82
C PHE A 192 -12.94 -14.66 12.20
N SER A 193 -12.80 -15.61 13.12
CA SER A 193 -12.37 -15.37 14.50
C SER A 193 -10.99 -14.70 14.59
N GLY A 194 -10.05 -15.11 13.72
CA GLY A 194 -8.68 -14.60 13.72
C GLY A 194 -8.55 -13.10 13.43
N ALA A 195 -9.52 -12.48 12.74
CA ALA A 195 -9.46 -11.06 12.37
C ALA A 195 -9.41 -10.14 13.61
N ALA A 196 -10.22 -10.45 14.63
CA ALA A 196 -10.23 -9.71 15.89
C ALA A 196 -8.86 -9.78 16.59
N GLY A 197 -8.24 -10.97 16.60
CA GLY A 197 -6.93 -11.17 17.18
C GLY A 197 -5.80 -10.44 16.43
N LEU A 198 -5.81 -10.50 15.10
CA LEU A 198 -4.82 -9.82 14.25
C LEU A 198 -4.93 -8.29 14.37
N ALA A 199 -6.14 -7.75 14.41
CA ALA A 199 -6.37 -6.33 14.64
C ALA A 199 -5.88 -5.89 16.03
N ALA A 200 -6.18 -6.65 17.08
CA ALA A 200 -5.69 -6.35 18.42
C ALA A 200 -4.16 -6.42 18.52
N LEU A 201 -3.54 -7.42 17.90
CA LEU A 201 -2.08 -7.52 17.80
C LEU A 201 -1.48 -6.33 17.07
N GLY A 202 -2.08 -5.88 15.96
CA GLY A 202 -1.65 -4.68 15.24
C GLY A 202 -1.66 -3.44 16.14
N ALA A 203 -2.74 -3.25 16.91
CA ALA A 203 -2.87 -2.13 17.84
C ALA A 203 -1.84 -2.19 18.98
N TYR A 204 -1.66 -3.34 19.64
CA TYR A 204 -0.66 -3.47 20.69
C TYR A 204 0.77 -3.32 20.18
N ARG A 205 1.10 -3.96 19.06
CA ARG A 205 2.47 -3.98 18.51
C ARG A 205 2.90 -2.62 17.94
N ILE A 206 1.96 -1.76 17.57
CA ILE A 206 2.25 -0.36 17.20
C ILE A 206 2.35 0.58 18.42
N GLY A 207 1.99 0.08 19.61
CA GLY A 207 2.24 0.76 20.88
C GLY A 207 1.02 1.33 21.61
N ALA A 208 -0.20 0.89 21.29
CA ALA A 208 -1.40 1.23 22.05
C ALA A 208 -1.29 0.78 23.51
N GLY A 209 -1.89 1.53 24.43
CA GLY A 209 -1.79 1.28 25.87
C GLY A 209 -2.73 0.20 26.38
N LEU A 210 -3.97 0.22 25.91
CA LEU A 210 -5.01 -0.75 26.22
C LEU A 210 -5.75 -1.14 24.95
N VAL A 211 -6.05 -2.42 24.79
CA VAL A 211 -6.92 -2.91 23.72
C VAL A 211 -8.00 -3.78 24.34
N GLU A 212 -9.26 -3.46 24.02
CA GLU A 212 -10.42 -4.27 24.34
C GLU A 212 -10.99 -4.87 23.05
N ILE A 213 -11.33 -6.15 23.08
CA ILE A 213 -11.93 -6.87 21.96
C ILE A 213 -13.39 -7.13 22.28
N ALA A 214 -14.27 -6.49 21.53
CA ALA A 214 -15.69 -6.76 21.47
C ALA A 214 -15.98 -7.77 20.35
N ALA A 215 -16.23 -9.02 20.72
CA ALA A 215 -16.44 -10.12 19.78
C ALA A 215 -17.51 -11.11 20.29
N PRO A 216 -18.16 -11.90 19.42
CA PRO A 216 -19.06 -12.96 19.88
C PRO A 216 -18.38 -13.89 20.89
N ALA A 217 -19.11 -14.35 21.92
CA ALA A 217 -18.54 -15.16 22.99
C ALA A 217 -17.75 -16.42 22.53
N PRO A 218 -18.14 -17.14 21.46
CA PRO A 218 -17.30 -18.22 20.91
C PRO A 218 -15.96 -17.74 20.36
N VAL A 219 -15.93 -16.57 19.69
CA VAL A 219 -14.70 -15.97 19.16
C VAL A 219 -13.76 -15.59 20.30
N ALA A 220 -14.27 -14.88 21.32
CA ALA A 220 -13.48 -14.50 22.49
C ALA A 220 -12.82 -15.73 23.15
N ARG A 221 -13.60 -16.78 23.42
CA ARG A 221 -13.09 -18.04 24.00
C ARG A 221 -12.02 -18.71 23.12
N SER A 222 -12.16 -18.67 21.79
CA SER A 222 -11.19 -19.25 20.87
C SER A 222 -9.83 -18.55 20.87
N LEU A 223 -9.81 -17.25 21.17
CA LEU A 223 -8.61 -16.41 21.12
C LEU A 223 -7.91 -16.25 22.47
N GLN A 224 -8.66 -16.34 23.59
CA GLN A 224 -8.15 -16.19 24.96
C GLN A 224 -6.97 -17.11 25.30
N GLY A 225 -6.86 -18.27 24.66
CA GLY A 225 -5.74 -19.19 24.86
C GLY A 225 -4.41 -18.73 24.23
N GLY A 226 -4.44 -17.78 23.28
CA GLY A 226 -3.26 -17.30 22.55
C GLY A 226 -3.03 -15.79 22.63
N LEU A 227 -3.99 -15.03 23.14
CA LEU A 227 -3.92 -13.57 23.30
C LEU A 227 -4.29 -13.22 24.74
N LEU A 228 -3.28 -12.91 25.56
CA LEU A 228 -3.43 -12.78 27.00
C LEU A 228 -3.71 -11.33 27.44
N GLU A 229 -3.19 -10.37 26.67
CA GLU A 229 -3.20 -8.94 26.98
C GLU A 229 -4.54 -8.24 26.75
N PRO A 230 -5.38 -8.59 25.75
CA PRO A 230 -6.64 -7.90 25.52
C PRO A 230 -7.64 -8.01 26.67
N ILE A 231 -8.42 -6.96 26.89
CA ILE A 231 -9.66 -7.03 27.67
C ILE A 231 -10.74 -7.63 26.76
N TRP A 232 -11.56 -8.53 27.28
CA TRP A 232 -12.57 -9.25 26.49
C TRP A 232 -13.97 -8.75 26.83
N LEU A 233 -14.69 -8.30 25.82
CA LEU A 233 -16.10 -7.94 25.88
C LEU A 233 -16.92 -8.90 24.99
N PRO A 234 -17.52 -9.96 25.55
CA PRO A 234 -18.39 -10.84 24.80
C PRO A 234 -19.63 -10.08 24.31
N LEU A 235 -19.87 -10.07 23.01
CA LEU A 235 -21.04 -9.45 22.41
C LEU A 235 -22.26 -10.39 22.47
N GLY A 236 -23.42 -9.83 22.81
CA GLY A 236 -24.72 -10.50 22.72
C GLY A 236 -25.41 -10.29 21.37
N ASP A 237 -26.71 -10.56 21.34
CA ASP A 237 -27.57 -10.41 20.15
C ASP A 237 -28.12 -8.98 19.97
N ASP A 238 -28.02 -8.13 21.00
CA ASP A 238 -28.32 -6.70 20.86
C ASP A 238 -27.19 -6.03 20.04
N PRO A 239 -27.52 -5.36 18.92
CA PRO A 239 -26.54 -4.60 18.14
C PRO A 239 -25.71 -3.61 18.97
N LEU A 240 -26.30 -2.98 20.00
CA LEU A 240 -25.66 -1.93 20.79
C LEU A 240 -26.24 -1.84 22.22
N ASP A 241 -25.95 -2.86 23.03
CA ASP A 241 -26.29 -2.89 24.45
C ASP A 241 -25.50 -1.87 25.29
N ASP A 242 -25.89 -1.69 26.55
CA ASP A 242 -25.25 -0.75 27.47
C ASP A 242 -23.77 -1.07 27.73
N THR A 243 -23.36 -2.34 27.67
CA THR A 243 -21.96 -2.72 27.89
C THR A 243 -21.07 -2.26 26.76
N LEU A 244 -21.53 -2.39 25.51
CA LEU A 244 -20.85 -1.88 24.34
C LEU A 244 -20.85 -0.35 24.32
N ARG A 245 -21.95 0.31 24.69
CA ARG A 245 -22.02 1.77 24.83
C ARG A 245 -21.01 2.31 25.83
N ASN A 246 -20.94 1.69 27.01
CA ASN A 246 -19.96 2.07 28.05
C ASN A 246 -18.52 1.88 27.57
N SER A 247 -18.26 0.81 26.82
CA SER A 247 -16.94 0.52 26.25
C SER A 247 -16.54 1.53 25.17
N ILE A 248 -17.49 1.92 24.30
CA ILE A 248 -17.30 3.01 23.32
C ILE A 248 -16.98 4.32 24.05
N ALA A 249 -17.76 4.67 25.07
CA ALA A 249 -17.59 5.90 25.84
C ALA A 249 -16.22 5.99 26.55
N ALA A 250 -15.66 4.85 26.97
CA ALA A 250 -14.38 4.77 27.66
C ALA A 250 -13.17 4.74 26.72
N SER A 251 -13.37 4.65 25.40
CA SER A 251 -12.30 4.43 24.42
C SER A 251 -11.84 5.74 23.78
N ASP A 252 -10.56 5.79 23.40
CA ASP A 252 -9.99 6.91 22.65
C ASP A 252 -10.14 6.73 21.14
N VAL A 253 -10.38 5.50 20.68
CA VAL A 253 -10.66 5.15 19.29
C VAL A 253 -11.39 3.81 19.22
N VAL A 254 -12.28 3.68 18.24
CA VAL A 254 -12.97 2.43 17.93
C VAL A 254 -12.52 1.93 16.56
N LEU A 255 -12.22 0.65 16.45
CA LEU A 255 -12.05 -0.09 15.20
C LEU A 255 -13.23 -1.03 15.04
N ILE A 256 -13.94 -0.97 13.91
CA ILE A 256 -15.07 -1.84 13.62
C ILE A 256 -14.95 -2.47 12.23
N GLY A 257 -15.33 -3.75 12.12
CA GLY A 257 -15.51 -4.42 10.84
C GLY A 257 -14.65 -5.67 10.57
N PRO A 258 -13.38 -5.79 11.01
CA PRO A 258 -12.56 -6.96 10.72
C PRO A 258 -13.25 -8.29 11.05
N GLY A 259 -13.58 -9.08 10.04
CA GLY A 259 -14.18 -10.41 10.18
C GLY A 259 -15.56 -10.47 10.84
N MET A 260 -16.34 -9.39 10.88
CA MET A 260 -17.70 -9.41 11.42
C MET A 260 -18.68 -10.22 10.56
N GLY A 261 -18.35 -10.44 9.28
CA GLY A 261 -19.22 -11.08 8.31
C GLY A 261 -20.41 -10.19 7.88
N GLY A 262 -21.29 -10.76 7.07
CA GLY A 262 -22.44 -10.05 6.47
C GLY A 262 -23.81 -10.44 7.03
N SER A 263 -23.89 -10.89 8.29
CA SER A 263 -25.20 -11.20 8.90
C SER A 263 -25.99 -9.92 9.16
N ALA A 264 -27.33 -10.02 9.25
CA ALA A 264 -28.18 -8.88 9.60
C ALA A 264 -27.72 -8.22 10.92
N LEU A 265 -27.42 -9.03 11.94
CA LEU A 265 -26.89 -8.52 13.21
C LEU A 265 -25.56 -7.75 13.06
N ALA A 266 -24.63 -8.23 12.21
CA ALA A 266 -23.37 -7.53 11.99
C ALA A 266 -23.57 -6.17 11.28
N VAL A 267 -24.49 -6.11 10.32
CA VAL A 267 -24.89 -4.87 9.64
C VAL A 267 -25.55 -3.92 10.63
N ASP A 268 -26.57 -4.38 11.36
CA ASP A 268 -27.31 -3.58 12.34
C ASP A 268 -26.37 -3.03 13.42
N ARG A 269 -25.43 -3.85 13.91
CA ARG A 269 -24.40 -3.41 14.86
C ARG A 269 -23.50 -2.34 14.29
N THR A 270 -23.05 -2.49 13.05
CA THR A 270 -22.21 -1.49 12.39
C THR A 270 -22.94 -0.15 12.29
N LEU A 271 -24.19 -0.17 11.82
CA LEU A 271 -25.00 1.04 11.66
C LEU A 271 -25.35 1.67 13.02
N ALA A 272 -25.67 0.86 14.04
CA ALA A 272 -25.97 1.35 15.38
C ALA A 272 -24.75 2.03 16.02
N VAL A 273 -23.55 1.42 15.93
CA VAL A 273 -22.30 2.01 16.42
C VAL A 273 -22.01 3.32 15.69
N LEU A 274 -22.14 3.36 14.37
CA LEU A 274 -21.93 4.57 13.58
C LEU A 274 -22.86 5.71 14.00
N SER A 275 -24.16 5.44 14.10
CA SER A 275 -25.15 6.44 14.54
C SER A 275 -24.85 6.93 15.94
N HIS A 276 -24.56 6.01 16.87
CA HIS A 276 -24.30 6.36 18.26
C HIS A 276 -23.04 7.21 18.42
N VAL A 277 -21.93 6.85 17.77
CA VAL A 277 -20.69 7.63 17.80
C VAL A 277 -20.92 9.01 17.18
N ARG A 278 -21.57 9.08 16.01
CA ARG A 278 -21.85 10.35 15.32
C ARG A 278 -22.70 11.30 16.17
N GLU A 279 -23.69 10.78 16.89
CA GLU A 279 -24.65 11.60 17.65
C GLU A 279 -24.19 11.92 19.08
N THR A 280 -23.51 10.97 19.74
CA THR A 280 -23.16 11.08 21.16
C THR A 280 -21.69 11.47 21.38
N TYR A 281 -20.79 11.00 20.51
CA TYR A 281 -19.34 11.19 20.66
C TYR A 281 -18.71 11.68 19.33
N PRO A 282 -19.14 12.82 18.76
CA PRO A 282 -18.72 13.25 17.42
C PRO A 282 -17.20 13.51 17.27
N ALA A 283 -16.48 13.65 18.39
CA ALA A 283 -15.04 13.79 18.43
C ALA A 283 -14.28 12.45 18.45
N LEU A 284 -14.95 11.33 18.79
CA LEU A 284 -14.33 10.01 18.91
C LEU A 284 -13.94 9.48 17.52
N PRO A 285 -12.65 9.22 17.27
CA PRO A 285 -12.19 8.64 16.02
C PRO A 285 -12.70 7.21 15.82
N LEU A 286 -13.01 6.88 14.57
CA LEU A 286 -13.52 5.57 14.18
C LEU A 286 -12.73 5.05 12.98
N VAL A 287 -12.20 3.83 13.07
CA VAL A 287 -11.57 3.12 11.96
C VAL A 287 -12.57 2.08 11.44
N LEU A 288 -12.92 2.15 10.17
CA LEU A 288 -13.79 1.19 9.50
C LEU A 288 -12.99 0.38 8.48
N ASP A 289 -13.00 -0.94 8.64
CA ASP A 289 -12.38 -1.86 7.69
C ASP A 289 -13.35 -2.98 7.29
N ALA A 290 -13.04 -3.67 6.20
CA ALA A 290 -13.66 -4.93 5.82
C ALA A 290 -15.20 -4.92 5.85
N ASP A 291 -15.82 -5.74 6.70
CA ASP A 291 -17.27 -5.93 6.72
C ASP A 291 -18.03 -4.68 7.17
N ALA A 292 -17.42 -3.78 7.94
CA ALA A 292 -18.03 -2.49 8.24
C ALA A 292 -18.16 -1.62 6.98
N LEU A 293 -17.17 -1.67 6.08
CA LEU A 293 -17.24 -0.98 4.78
C LEU A 293 -18.28 -1.63 3.87
N ASN A 294 -18.42 -2.96 3.90
CA ASN A 294 -19.46 -3.67 3.15
C ASN A 294 -20.87 -3.32 3.66
N ALA A 295 -21.08 -3.26 4.98
CA ALA A 295 -22.34 -2.84 5.58
C ALA A 295 -22.67 -1.38 5.19
N LEU A 296 -21.67 -0.51 5.25
CA LEU A 296 -21.78 0.90 4.88
C LEU A 296 -22.13 1.08 3.38
N ALA A 297 -21.51 0.33 2.49
CA ALA A 297 -21.81 0.35 1.05
C ALA A 297 -23.24 -0.13 0.72
N GLY A 298 -23.86 -0.91 1.62
CA GLY A 298 -25.25 -1.33 1.51
C GLY A 298 -26.27 -0.21 1.76
N VAL A 299 -25.84 0.92 2.32
CA VAL A 299 -26.70 2.07 2.61
C VAL A 299 -26.44 3.19 1.62
N GLY A 300 -27.51 3.70 0.99
CA GLY A 300 -27.43 4.87 0.13
C GLY A 300 -26.88 6.10 0.88
N ALA A 301 -26.09 6.93 0.19
CA ALA A 301 -25.46 8.12 0.75
C ALA A 301 -24.61 7.84 2.02
N TRP A 302 -23.86 6.74 2.01
CA TRP A 302 -23.03 6.28 3.11
C TRP A 302 -22.13 7.35 3.76
N ALA A 303 -21.65 8.32 2.98
CA ALA A 303 -20.83 9.43 3.46
C ALA A 303 -21.50 10.18 4.62
N ASN A 304 -22.82 10.31 4.61
CA ASN A 304 -23.59 11.01 5.64
C ASN A 304 -23.65 10.25 6.97
N LEU A 305 -23.31 8.96 6.98
CA LEU A 305 -23.30 8.11 8.17
C LEU A 305 -21.97 8.18 8.93
N LEU A 306 -20.92 8.71 8.31
CA LEU A 306 -19.61 8.71 8.94
C LEU A 306 -19.48 9.78 10.02
N PRO A 307 -18.88 9.44 11.18
CA PRO A 307 -18.40 10.43 12.13
C PRO A 307 -17.31 11.32 11.54
N LYS A 308 -17.12 12.50 12.12
CA LYS A 308 -16.17 13.52 11.64
C LYS A 308 -14.72 13.05 11.56
N HIS A 309 -14.32 12.13 12.44
CA HIS A 309 -12.95 11.63 12.55
C HIS A 309 -12.81 10.18 12.07
N ALA A 310 -13.55 9.82 11.03
CA ALA A 310 -13.50 8.49 10.44
C ALA A 310 -12.24 8.25 9.60
N VAL A 311 -11.69 7.04 9.70
CA VAL A 311 -10.69 6.50 8.78
C VAL A 311 -11.28 5.24 8.13
N ILE A 312 -11.34 5.20 6.81
CA ILE A 312 -11.80 4.03 6.05
C ILE A 312 -10.61 3.38 5.35
N THR A 313 -10.54 2.04 5.34
CA THR A 313 -9.39 1.30 4.80
C THR A 313 -9.72 0.36 3.64
N PRO A 314 -10.44 0.81 2.59
CA PRO A 314 -10.90 -0.10 1.54
C PRO A 314 -9.76 -0.67 0.69
N HIS A 315 -9.85 -1.95 0.36
CA HIS A 315 -9.18 -2.51 -0.82
C HIS A 315 -9.96 -2.14 -2.10
N PRO A 316 -9.40 -2.35 -3.31
CA PRO A 316 -10.06 -1.91 -4.55
C PRO A 316 -11.50 -2.42 -4.74
N GLY A 317 -11.79 -3.67 -4.35
CA GLY A 317 -13.16 -4.20 -4.37
C GLY A 317 -14.13 -3.57 -3.34
N GLU A 318 -13.69 -3.24 -2.13
CA GLU A 318 -14.50 -2.53 -1.13
C GLU A 318 -14.76 -1.09 -1.59
N MET A 319 -13.73 -0.44 -2.13
CA MET A 319 -13.84 0.90 -2.71
C MET A 319 -14.85 0.93 -3.88
N ALA A 320 -14.79 -0.07 -4.76
CA ALA A 320 -15.71 -0.21 -5.88
C ALA A 320 -17.17 -0.30 -5.40
N ARG A 321 -17.43 -1.06 -4.33
CA ARG A 321 -18.77 -1.13 -3.71
C ARG A 321 -19.21 0.21 -3.11
N LEU A 322 -18.34 0.88 -2.35
CA LEU A 322 -18.63 2.19 -1.75
C LEU A 322 -18.96 3.25 -2.81
N LEU A 323 -18.23 3.28 -3.92
CA LEU A 323 -18.40 4.28 -4.97
C LEU A 323 -19.42 3.86 -6.05
N GLY A 324 -19.98 2.65 -5.98
CA GLY A 324 -20.93 2.14 -6.98
C GLY A 324 -20.33 1.96 -8.38
N VAL A 325 -19.04 1.62 -8.46
CA VAL A 325 -18.29 1.40 -9.71
C VAL A 325 -17.62 0.03 -9.73
N THR A 326 -16.88 -0.31 -10.79
CA THR A 326 -16.19 -1.60 -10.87
C THR A 326 -14.76 -1.53 -10.30
N THR A 327 -14.21 -2.66 -9.84
CA THR A 327 -12.80 -2.74 -9.41
C THR A 327 -11.82 -2.29 -10.51
N PRO A 328 -12.00 -2.66 -11.80
CA PRO A 328 -11.21 -2.09 -12.89
C PRO A 328 -11.25 -0.57 -12.98
N ASP A 329 -12.41 0.08 -12.75
CA ASP A 329 -12.50 1.55 -12.74
C ASP A 329 -11.66 2.15 -11.62
N ILE A 330 -11.70 1.55 -10.42
CA ILE A 330 -10.86 1.96 -9.28
C ILE A 330 -9.38 1.82 -9.63
N GLN A 331 -8.97 0.70 -10.23
CA GLN A 331 -7.57 0.46 -10.60
C GLN A 331 -7.09 1.37 -11.73
N ARG A 332 -7.99 1.79 -12.62
CA ARG A 332 -7.71 2.76 -13.67
C ARG A 332 -7.42 4.13 -13.08
N ASP A 333 -8.14 4.60 -12.07
CA ASP A 333 -7.83 5.89 -11.46
C ASP A 333 -7.94 5.87 -9.92
N ARG A 334 -6.92 5.30 -9.30
CA ARG A 334 -6.84 5.15 -7.84
C ARG A 334 -6.73 6.50 -7.13
N PHE A 335 -6.02 7.47 -7.70
CA PHE A 335 -5.84 8.79 -7.08
C PHE A 335 -7.15 9.54 -7.00
N THR A 336 -7.91 9.58 -8.09
CA THR A 336 -9.24 10.18 -8.11
C THR A 336 -10.19 9.40 -7.20
N SER A 337 -10.18 8.06 -7.26
CA SER A 337 -11.05 7.23 -6.42
C SER A 337 -10.82 7.45 -4.92
N ALA A 338 -9.56 7.51 -4.48
CA ALA A 338 -9.22 7.80 -3.09
C ALA A 338 -9.64 9.22 -2.68
N SER A 339 -9.46 10.21 -3.57
CA SER A 339 -9.86 11.59 -3.33
C SER A 339 -11.38 11.74 -3.22
N ASN A 340 -12.14 11.11 -4.12
CA ASN A 340 -13.61 11.10 -4.08
C ASN A 340 -14.13 10.48 -2.79
N ALA A 341 -13.55 9.37 -2.34
CA ALA A 341 -13.93 8.76 -1.07
C ALA A 341 -13.62 9.69 0.12
N ALA A 342 -12.55 10.47 0.05
CA ALA A 342 -12.19 11.44 1.08
C ALA A 342 -13.12 12.67 1.12
N GLU A 343 -13.89 12.95 0.07
CA GLU A 343 -14.93 14.01 0.08
C GLU A 343 -16.06 13.73 1.09
N SER A 344 -16.20 12.47 1.54
CA SER A 344 -17.07 12.11 2.67
C SER A 344 -16.65 12.74 4.01
N GLY A 345 -15.47 13.38 4.07
CA GLY A 345 -14.86 13.89 5.30
C GLY A 345 -13.96 12.87 6.01
N ALA A 346 -13.98 11.60 5.59
CA ALA A 346 -13.10 10.58 6.13
C ALA A 346 -11.68 10.67 5.57
N VAL A 347 -10.72 10.12 6.32
CA VAL A 347 -9.42 9.74 5.78
C VAL A 347 -9.57 8.42 5.05
N CYS A 348 -9.24 8.38 3.76
CA CYS A 348 -9.31 7.17 2.95
C CYS A 348 -7.93 6.54 2.80
N VAL A 349 -7.79 5.27 3.18
CA VAL A 349 -6.61 4.42 2.94
C VAL A 349 -6.96 3.40 1.85
N LEU A 350 -6.69 3.73 0.58
CA LEU A 350 -6.95 2.85 -0.55
C LEU A 350 -5.80 1.84 -0.72
N LYS A 351 -6.02 0.63 -0.17
CA LYS A 351 -5.03 -0.46 -0.11
C LYS A 351 -4.62 -0.93 -1.52
N GLY A 352 -3.37 -1.37 -1.65
CA GLY A 352 -2.77 -1.85 -2.90
C GLY A 352 -1.27 -1.54 -2.97
N ALA A 353 -0.60 -1.96 -4.05
CA ALA A 353 0.77 -1.53 -4.32
C ALA A 353 0.82 0.00 -4.36
N HIS A 354 1.75 0.64 -3.66
CA HIS A 354 1.69 2.09 -3.41
C HIS A 354 0.32 2.50 -2.85
N THR A 355 0.02 2.04 -1.63
CA THR A 355 -1.22 2.41 -0.94
C THR A 355 -1.35 3.93 -0.86
N LEU A 356 -2.55 4.44 -1.15
CA LEU A 356 -2.87 5.87 -1.18
C LEU A 356 -3.59 6.26 0.10
N ILE A 357 -3.21 7.39 0.68
CA ILE A 357 -3.85 7.97 1.86
C ILE A 357 -4.34 9.36 1.48
N ALA A 358 -5.66 9.53 1.40
CA ALA A 358 -6.33 10.75 0.99
C ALA A 358 -7.17 11.33 2.14
N ALA A 359 -7.24 12.65 2.21
CA ALA A 359 -8.13 13.39 3.09
C ALA A 359 -8.62 14.64 2.34
N ALA A 360 -9.85 15.09 2.63
CA ALA A 360 -10.41 16.28 1.99
C ALA A 360 -9.45 17.48 2.10
N ASN A 361 -9.26 18.19 0.99
CA ASN A 361 -8.41 19.39 0.89
C ASN A 361 -6.94 19.20 1.32
N LYS A 362 -6.43 17.96 1.29
CA LYS A 362 -5.02 17.66 1.56
C LYS A 362 -4.38 16.93 0.38
N PRO A 363 -3.09 17.16 0.07
CA PRO A 363 -2.37 16.37 -0.91
C PRO A 363 -2.41 14.88 -0.55
N VAL A 364 -2.60 14.01 -1.54
CA VAL A 364 -2.59 12.56 -1.34
C VAL A 364 -1.20 12.12 -0.91
N ARG A 365 -1.12 11.33 0.17
CA ARG A 365 0.11 10.69 0.61
C ARG A 365 0.19 9.29 0.02
N VAL A 366 1.39 8.87 -0.39
CA VAL A 366 1.60 7.62 -1.11
C VAL A 366 2.67 6.79 -0.40
N SER A 367 2.37 5.52 -0.16
CA SER A 367 3.36 4.56 0.33
C SER A 367 4.38 4.23 -0.77
N PRO A 368 5.70 4.24 -0.49
CA PRO A 368 6.71 3.87 -1.49
C PRO A 368 6.75 2.35 -1.73
N PHE A 369 6.06 1.56 -0.92
CA PHE A 369 6.16 0.11 -0.95
C PHE A 369 5.24 -0.54 -1.98
N LYS A 370 5.80 -1.55 -2.65
CA LYS A 370 5.06 -2.60 -3.37
C LYS A 370 5.67 -3.94 -2.96
N THR A 371 4.96 -4.68 -2.11
CA THR A 371 5.42 -5.99 -1.61
C THR A 371 4.27 -6.98 -1.67
N ASP A 372 4.57 -8.16 -2.20
CA ASP A 372 3.68 -9.30 -2.28
C ASP A 372 3.55 -10.05 -0.94
N ALA A 373 4.44 -9.77 0.02
CA ALA A 373 4.35 -10.28 1.39
C ALA A 373 3.04 -9.87 2.10
N LEU A 374 2.43 -8.76 1.66
CA LEU A 374 1.15 -8.28 2.17
C LEU A 374 -0.06 -8.81 1.37
N ALA A 375 0.16 -9.58 0.31
CA ALA A 375 -0.92 -10.14 -0.52
C ALA A 375 -1.52 -11.41 0.10
N LYS A 376 -1.81 -11.38 1.41
CA LYS A 376 -2.50 -12.45 2.14
C LYS A 376 -3.60 -11.91 3.04
N ALA A 377 -4.63 -12.73 3.20
CA ALA A 377 -5.71 -12.49 4.15
C ALA A 377 -5.15 -12.25 5.56
N GLY A 378 -5.78 -11.35 6.31
CA GLY A 378 -5.39 -10.99 7.67
C GLY A 378 -4.39 -9.84 7.79
N THR A 379 -3.59 -9.54 6.76
CA THR A 379 -2.64 -8.41 6.82
C THR A 379 -3.36 -7.07 6.89
N GLY A 380 -4.54 -6.96 6.25
CA GLY A 380 -5.44 -5.81 6.38
C GLY A 380 -5.90 -5.57 7.82
N ASP A 381 -6.23 -6.65 8.56
CA ASP A 381 -6.67 -6.54 9.95
C ASP A 381 -5.55 -5.98 10.84
N VAL A 382 -4.30 -6.44 10.62
CA VAL A 382 -3.11 -5.90 11.30
C VAL A 382 -2.92 -4.41 10.99
N LEU A 383 -3.10 -3.99 9.73
CA LEU A 383 -3.03 -2.59 9.35
C LEU A 383 -4.12 -1.76 10.03
N ALA A 384 -5.37 -2.22 10.03
CA ALA A 384 -6.48 -1.51 10.68
C ALA A 384 -6.23 -1.34 12.19
N GLY A 385 -5.73 -2.39 12.84
CA GLY A 385 -5.26 -2.34 14.22
C GLY A 385 -4.14 -1.33 14.44
N ALA A 386 -3.13 -1.32 13.57
CA ALA A 386 -2.01 -0.38 13.67
C ALA A 386 -2.45 1.09 13.47
N ILE A 387 -3.42 1.34 12.58
CA ILE A 387 -4.02 2.67 12.42
C ILE A 387 -4.71 3.09 13.72
N ALA A 388 -5.59 2.25 14.25
CA ALA A 388 -6.29 2.53 15.50
C ALA A 388 -5.30 2.75 16.66
N GLY A 389 -4.27 1.92 16.79
CA GLY A 389 -3.27 2.05 17.85
C GLY A 389 -2.45 3.33 17.78
N LEU A 390 -2.18 3.88 16.59
CA LEU A 390 -1.54 5.19 16.46
C LEU A 390 -2.50 6.35 16.75
N ILE A 391 -3.78 6.23 16.37
CA ILE A 391 -4.81 7.21 16.73
C ILE A 391 -4.98 7.28 18.26
N ALA A 392 -5.03 6.13 18.94
CA ALA A 392 -5.08 6.06 20.42
C ALA A 392 -3.89 6.76 21.09
N GLN A 393 -2.72 6.77 20.44
CA GLN A 393 -1.52 7.47 20.91
C GLN A 393 -1.55 8.98 20.61
N GLY A 394 -2.66 9.51 20.09
CA GLY A 394 -2.89 10.95 19.88
C GLY A 394 -2.63 11.45 18.45
N LEU A 395 -2.37 10.57 17.48
CA LEU A 395 -2.18 10.99 16.09
C LEU A 395 -3.53 11.30 15.42
N ALA A 396 -3.56 12.37 14.63
CA ALA A 396 -4.68 12.63 13.73
C ALA A 396 -4.79 11.50 12.68
N GLY A 397 -6.02 11.18 12.25
CA GLY A 397 -6.28 10.02 11.37
C GLY A 397 -5.41 9.95 10.11
N ILE A 398 -5.12 11.09 9.46
CA ILE A 398 -4.26 11.15 8.26
C ILE A 398 -2.80 10.79 8.56
N ASP A 399 -2.30 11.22 9.73
CA ASP A 399 -0.93 10.97 10.17
C ASP A 399 -0.77 9.53 10.69
N ALA A 400 -1.74 9.06 11.48
CA ALA A 400 -1.81 7.68 11.92
C ALA A 400 -1.88 6.71 10.73
N ALA A 401 -2.74 6.97 9.76
CA ALA A 401 -2.84 6.18 8.54
C ALA A 401 -1.53 6.15 7.74
N SER A 402 -0.88 7.30 7.60
CA SER A 402 0.39 7.40 6.86
C SER A 402 1.50 6.59 7.52
N ALA A 403 1.68 6.76 8.84
CA ALA A 403 2.69 6.03 9.59
C ALA A 403 2.39 4.52 9.65
N ALA A 404 1.15 4.13 9.93
CA ALA A 404 0.74 2.72 9.97
C ALA A 404 0.97 2.01 8.64
N VAL A 405 0.57 2.61 7.50
CA VAL A 405 0.77 2.02 6.17
C VAL A 405 2.25 1.81 5.87
N TYR A 406 3.10 2.79 6.18
CA TYR A 406 4.54 2.69 5.95
C TYR A 406 5.16 1.59 6.83
N ILE A 407 4.88 1.61 8.13
CA ILE A 407 5.44 0.66 9.10
C ILE A 407 4.95 -0.76 8.82
N HIS A 408 3.68 -0.93 8.45
CA HIS A 408 3.10 -2.22 8.08
C HIS A 408 3.79 -2.82 6.84
N ALA A 409 4.06 -2.01 5.81
CA ALA A 409 4.78 -2.48 4.62
C ALA A 409 6.26 -2.76 4.87
N LEU A 410 6.92 -1.95 5.72
CA LEU A 410 8.26 -2.26 6.21
C LEU A 410 8.27 -3.57 7.01
N ALA A 411 7.29 -3.78 7.88
CA ALA A 411 7.15 -5.02 8.65
C ALA A 411 6.96 -6.24 7.75
N GLY A 412 6.15 -6.15 6.68
CA GLY A 412 6.06 -7.23 5.69
C GLY A 412 7.39 -7.52 4.97
N THR A 413 8.19 -6.47 4.70
CA THR A 413 9.52 -6.62 4.12
C THR A 413 10.50 -7.31 5.10
N LEU A 414 10.43 -6.97 6.38
CA LEU A 414 11.24 -7.60 7.43
C LEU A 414 10.81 -9.04 7.69
N ALA A 415 9.50 -9.31 7.75
CA ALA A 415 8.95 -10.65 7.88
C ALA A 415 9.41 -11.55 6.72
N THR A 416 9.47 -11.02 5.49
CA THR A 416 10.02 -11.75 4.33
C THR A 416 11.46 -12.21 4.57
N ARG A 417 12.31 -11.37 5.17
CA ARG A 417 13.69 -11.73 5.47
C ARG A 417 13.79 -12.82 6.53
N HIS A 418 12.87 -12.84 7.48
CA HIS A 418 12.83 -13.85 8.55
C HIS A 418 12.29 -15.20 8.07
N VAL A 419 11.18 -15.17 7.33
CA VAL A 419 10.52 -16.37 6.78
C VAL A 419 11.28 -16.94 5.57
N GLY A 420 12.04 -16.11 4.87
CA GLY A 420 12.87 -16.47 3.71
C GLY A 420 12.20 -16.22 2.36
N ALA A 421 10.86 -16.20 2.29
CA ALA A 421 10.13 -15.92 1.06
C ALA A 421 8.84 -15.13 1.33
N ALA A 422 8.54 -14.14 0.49
CA ALA A 422 7.36 -13.29 0.62
C ALA A 422 6.05 -14.10 0.55
N ALA A 423 6.01 -15.12 -0.33
CA ALA A 423 4.89 -16.04 -0.44
C ALA A 423 4.63 -16.87 0.84
N GLY A 424 5.64 -17.01 1.72
CA GLY A 424 5.53 -17.69 3.01
C GLY A 424 4.98 -16.80 4.13
N VAL A 425 5.17 -15.48 4.04
CA VAL A 425 4.80 -14.53 5.11
C VAL A 425 3.31 -14.59 5.45
N MET A 426 2.97 -14.72 6.73
CA MET A 426 1.60 -14.72 7.25
C MET A 426 1.32 -13.41 8.00
N ALA A 427 0.03 -13.10 8.22
CA ALA A 427 -0.36 -11.88 8.93
C ALA A 427 0.23 -11.78 10.35
N ALA A 428 0.36 -12.91 11.05
CA ALA A 428 1.01 -12.97 12.36
C ALA A 428 2.51 -12.61 12.29
N ASP A 429 3.21 -12.97 11.22
CA ASP A 429 4.61 -12.58 11.01
C ASP A 429 4.73 -11.07 10.80
N VAL A 430 3.80 -10.48 10.03
CA VAL A 430 3.73 -9.03 9.84
C VAL A 430 3.46 -8.31 11.16
N ALA A 431 2.48 -8.78 11.94
CA ALA A 431 2.21 -8.23 13.27
C ALA A 431 3.42 -8.36 14.22
N GLY A 432 4.10 -9.50 14.18
CA GLY A 432 5.33 -9.77 14.94
C GLY A 432 6.49 -8.87 14.53
N ALA A 433 6.55 -8.45 13.26
CA ALA A 433 7.59 -7.58 12.72
C ALA A 433 7.32 -6.07 12.89
N LEU A 434 6.10 -5.65 13.27
CA LEU A 434 5.78 -4.24 13.53
C LEU A 434 6.74 -3.55 14.52
N PRO A 435 7.13 -4.16 15.66
CA PRO A 435 8.07 -3.53 16.59
C PRO A 435 9.47 -3.33 15.99
N ALA A 436 9.94 -4.27 15.18
CA ALA A 436 11.23 -4.16 14.50
C ALA A 436 11.21 -3.05 13.44
N ALA A 437 10.11 -2.92 12.70
CA ALA A 437 9.89 -1.82 11.76
C ALA A 437 9.88 -0.47 12.50
N LEU A 438 9.13 -0.34 13.60
CA LEU A 438 9.15 0.85 14.46
C LEU A 438 10.56 1.21 14.95
N GLY A 439 11.33 0.22 15.39
CA GLY A 439 12.72 0.39 15.81
C GLY A 439 13.61 0.96 14.70
N GLN A 440 13.47 0.45 13.47
CA GLN A 440 14.19 0.99 12.31
C GLN A 440 13.81 2.44 12.00
N ILE A 441 12.52 2.79 12.04
CA ILE A 441 12.08 4.17 11.77
C ILE A 441 12.65 5.16 12.78
N ARG A 442 12.68 4.77 14.07
CA ARG A 442 13.17 5.65 15.13
C ARG A 442 14.70 5.80 15.14
N ALA A 443 15.44 4.83 14.61
CA ALA A 443 16.90 4.78 14.70
C ALA A 443 17.64 5.40 13.50
N GLY A 444 17.16 5.14 12.28
CA GLY A 444 17.60 5.90 11.10
C GLY A 444 16.87 7.22 11.08
#